data_AF-A0A969IV82-F1
#
_entry.id   AF-A0A969IV82-F1
#
_cell.length_a   1.000
_cell.length_b   1.000
_cell.length_c   1.000
_cell.angle_alpha   90.00
_cell.angle_beta   90.00
_cell.angle_gamma   90.00
#
_symmetry.space_group_name_H-M   'P 1'
#
loop_
_entity.id
_entity.type
_entity.pdbx_description
1 polymer ?
#
loop_
_entity_poly.entity_id
_entity_poly.type
_entity_poly.pdbx_seq_one_letter_code
_entity_poly.pdbx_strand_id
1 'polypeptide(L)'
;MDRKRSRLSLSFSRNYAIQWGVNLQSVEPGVATRRYTDFLLATAWSQEVGITTAAMLPCMKLYAFLGQKLAQAGIPDHHYGDWIRTYGSDEFKPLVVQLMQLANQYALLTPEVGSTYRYAMQCELDFFQAAWDIGVS
;
A
#
# COMPACT_ATOMS: atom_id res chain seq x y z
N MET A 1 14.21 -7.84 -15.75
CA MET A 1 13.17 -7.24 -14.87
C MET A 1 11.87 -8.02 -15.09
N ASP A 2 11.50 -8.87 -14.14
CA ASP A 2 10.42 -9.88 -14.32
C ASP A 2 9.03 -9.25 -14.13
N ARG A 3 8.19 -9.30 -15.17
CA ARG A 3 6.81 -8.78 -15.21
C ARG A 3 5.85 -9.52 -14.27
N LYS A 4 6.28 -10.59 -13.61
CA LYS A 4 5.45 -11.35 -12.65
C LYS A 4 5.25 -10.63 -11.31
N ARG A 5 6.22 -9.84 -10.82
CA ARG A 5 6.15 -9.19 -9.50
C ARG A 5 5.17 -8.01 -9.42
N SER A 6 4.98 -7.26 -10.51
CA SER A 6 4.07 -6.09 -10.54
C SER A 6 2.58 -6.45 -10.64
N ARG A 7 2.25 -7.74 -10.82
CA ARG A 7 0.86 -8.17 -11.06
C ARG A 7 0.09 -8.54 -9.80
N LEU A 8 0.75 -8.85 -8.69
CA LEU A 8 0.11 -9.39 -7.48
C LEU A 8 -1.00 -8.47 -6.93
N SER A 9 -0.73 -7.17 -6.72
CA SER A 9 -1.73 -6.23 -6.18
C SER A 9 -2.91 -6.00 -7.13
N LEU A 10 -2.67 -5.79 -8.43
CA LEU A 10 -3.72 -5.51 -9.41
C LEU A 10 -4.56 -6.74 -9.77
N SER A 11 -3.96 -7.93 -9.84
CA SER A 11 -4.72 -9.18 -10.01
C SER A 11 -5.58 -9.47 -8.79
N PHE A 12 -5.12 -9.08 -7.61
CA PHE A 12 -5.79 -9.32 -6.34
C PHE A 12 -7.02 -8.42 -6.14
N SER A 13 -6.90 -7.10 -6.35
CA SER A 13 -8.04 -6.18 -6.32
C SER A 13 -9.10 -6.55 -7.35
N ARG A 14 -8.69 -7.05 -8.53
CA ARG A 14 -9.60 -7.57 -9.56
C ARG A 14 -10.31 -8.85 -9.11
N ASN A 15 -9.61 -9.76 -8.44
CA ASN A 15 -10.21 -11.00 -7.94
C ASN A 15 -11.30 -10.71 -6.88
N TYR A 16 -11.04 -9.77 -5.96
CA TYR A 16 -12.06 -9.32 -5.00
C TYR A 16 -13.25 -8.66 -5.66
N ALA A 17 -13.02 -7.78 -6.63
CA ALA A 17 -14.12 -7.13 -7.35
C ALA A 17 -15.04 -8.14 -8.04
N ILE A 18 -14.46 -9.18 -8.65
CA ILE A 18 -15.24 -10.28 -9.24
C ILE A 18 -15.98 -11.06 -8.16
N GLN A 19 -15.30 -11.47 -7.08
CA GLN A 19 -15.92 -12.25 -5.98
C GLN A 19 -17.07 -11.51 -5.30
N TRP A 20 -16.99 -10.18 -5.20
CA TRP A 20 -18.01 -9.35 -4.55
C TRP A 20 -18.99 -8.69 -5.51
N GLY A 21 -18.92 -8.98 -6.81
CA GLY A 21 -19.81 -8.40 -7.81
C GLY A 21 -19.66 -6.88 -7.98
N VAL A 22 -18.50 -6.33 -7.61
CA VAL A 22 -18.21 -4.89 -7.72
C VAL A 22 -17.69 -4.57 -9.12
N ASN A 23 -18.35 -3.65 -9.82
CA ASN A 23 -17.86 -3.13 -11.08
C ASN A 23 -16.82 -2.01 -10.84
N LEU A 24 -15.54 -2.33 -10.99
CA LEU A 24 -14.44 -1.36 -10.82
C LEU A 24 -14.50 -0.16 -11.78
N GLN A 25 -15.24 -0.24 -12.89
CA GLN A 25 -15.39 0.87 -13.84
C GLN A 25 -16.38 1.95 -13.37
N SER A 26 -17.23 1.63 -12.38
CA SER A 26 -18.26 2.54 -11.85
C SER A 26 -17.97 3.00 -10.43
N VAL A 27 -16.84 2.60 -9.85
CA VAL A 27 -16.44 2.99 -8.50
C VAL A 27 -15.52 4.19 -8.58
N GLU A 28 -15.93 5.29 -7.96
CA GLU A 28 -15.08 6.47 -7.81
C GLU A 28 -14.27 6.38 -6.51
N PRO A 29 -12.98 6.73 -6.53
CA PRO A 29 -12.16 6.75 -5.32
C PRO A 29 -12.65 7.83 -4.35
N GLY A 30 -12.83 7.46 -3.09
CA GLY A 30 -13.11 8.41 -2.02
C GLY A 30 -12.00 9.46 -1.85
N VAL A 31 -12.31 10.55 -1.14
CA VAL A 31 -11.40 11.71 -1.00
C VAL A 31 -10.04 11.32 -0.44
N ALA A 32 -9.97 10.48 0.58
CA ALA A 32 -8.71 10.02 1.18
C ALA A 32 -7.87 9.20 0.19
N THR A 33 -8.50 8.25 -0.51
CA THR A 33 -7.88 7.45 -1.57
C THR A 33 -7.31 8.33 -2.66
N ARG A 34 -8.11 9.28 -3.17
CA ARG A 34 -7.71 10.17 -4.24
C ARG A 34 -6.54 11.07 -3.83
N ARG A 35 -6.60 11.65 -2.63
CA ARG A 35 -5.51 12.45 -2.06
C ARG A 35 -4.21 11.66 -2.04
N TYR A 36 -4.25 10.41 -1.56
CA TYR A 36 -3.04 9.62 -1.45
C TYR A 36 -2.47 9.24 -2.82
N THR A 37 -3.32 8.80 -3.75
CA THR A 37 -2.86 8.44 -5.11
C THR A 37 -2.30 9.63 -5.87
N ASP A 38 -2.94 10.80 -5.77
CA ASP A 38 -2.46 12.02 -6.42
C ASP A 38 -1.11 12.47 -5.84
N PHE A 39 -0.93 12.37 -4.51
CA PHE A 39 0.35 12.63 -3.86
C PHE A 39 1.46 11.69 -4.36
N LEU A 40 1.20 10.38 -4.45
CA LEU A 40 2.18 9.41 -4.93
C LEU A 40 2.55 9.67 -6.40
N LEU A 41 1.55 9.95 -7.26
CA LEU A 41 1.76 10.25 -8.67
C LEU A 41 2.55 11.55 -8.86
N ALA A 42 2.18 12.62 -8.16
CA ALA A 42 2.87 13.90 -8.23
C ALA A 42 4.33 13.77 -7.74
N THR A 43 4.56 13.03 -6.67
CA THR A 43 5.90 12.77 -6.14
C THR A 43 6.74 11.97 -7.13
N ALA A 44 6.19 10.90 -7.70
CA ALA A 44 6.90 10.08 -8.68
C ALA A 44 7.23 10.83 -9.98
N TRP A 45 6.41 11.82 -10.36
CA TRP A 45 6.62 12.62 -11.56
C TRP A 45 7.64 13.74 -11.36
N SER A 46 7.66 14.37 -10.19
CA SER A 46 8.40 15.63 -9.96
C SER A 46 9.64 15.50 -9.10
N GLN A 47 9.83 14.38 -8.39
CA GLN A 47 10.89 14.23 -7.39
C GLN A 47 11.89 13.14 -7.76
N GLU A 48 13.04 13.18 -7.09
CA GLU A 48 14.05 12.14 -7.22
C GLU A 48 13.62 10.82 -6.58
N VAL A 49 14.28 9.73 -7.01
CA VAL A 49 14.01 8.36 -6.54
C VAL A 49 14.05 8.26 -5.01
N GLY A 50 14.93 8.99 -4.34
CA GLY A 50 15.00 9.02 -2.87
C GLY A 50 13.70 9.49 -2.22
N ILE A 51 13.08 10.56 -2.74
CA ILE A 51 11.82 11.10 -2.22
C ILE A 51 10.65 10.20 -2.63
N THR A 52 10.63 9.67 -3.86
CA THR A 52 9.59 8.72 -4.30
C THR A 52 9.59 7.46 -3.42
N THR A 53 10.77 6.91 -3.13
CA THR A 53 10.89 5.72 -2.26
C THR A 53 10.45 6.04 -0.84
N ALA A 54 10.76 7.23 -0.31
CA ALA A 54 10.27 7.69 0.99
C ALA A 54 8.73 7.83 1.05
N ALA A 55 8.09 8.28 -0.04
CA ALA A 55 6.64 8.39 -0.14
C ALA A 55 5.93 7.02 -0.22
N MET A 56 6.55 6.04 -0.89
CA MET A 56 5.99 4.69 -1.05
C MET A 56 6.25 3.76 0.14
N LEU A 57 7.31 4.02 0.93
CA LEU A 57 7.74 3.09 1.95
C LEU A 57 6.71 2.83 3.08
N PRO A 58 5.95 3.84 3.56
CA PRO A 58 4.88 3.65 4.53
C PRO A 58 3.87 2.58 4.16
N CYS A 59 3.28 2.64 2.96
CA CYS A 59 2.22 1.71 2.55
C CYS A 59 2.73 0.27 2.49
N MET A 60 3.89 0.06 1.87
CA MET A 60 4.52 -1.26 1.75
C MET A 60 4.82 -1.86 3.12
N LYS A 61 5.36 -1.07 4.06
CA LYS A 61 5.66 -1.54 5.42
C LYS A 61 4.40 -1.82 6.23
N LEU A 62 3.40 -0.95 6.14
CA LEU A 62 2.16 -1.09 6.89
C LEU A 62 1.41 -2.35 6.47
N TYR A 63 1.26 -2.59 5.16
CA TYR A 63 0.57 -3.77 4.67
C TYR A 63 1.29 -5.06 5.04
N ALA A 64 2.62 -5.11 4.92
CA ALA A 64 3.39 -6.26 5.38
C ALA A 64 3.23 -6.51 6.89
N PHE A 65 3.26 -5.44 7.69
CA PHE A 65 3.06 -5.52 9.13
C PHE A 65 1.67 -6.07 9.48
N LEU A 66 0.61 -5.52 8.88
CA LEU A 66 -0.77 -5.95 9.12
C LEU A 66 -0.99 -7.41 8.70
N GLY A 67 -0.51 -7.79 7.50
CA GLY A 67 -0.61 -9.17 7.03
C GLY A 67 0.09 -10.16 7.96
N GLN A 68 1.31 -9.85 8.40
CA GLN A 68 2.05 -10.69 9.35
C GLN A 68 1.37 -10.75 10.72
N LYS A 69 0.86 -9.62 11.22
CA LYS A 69 0.18 -9.56 12.53
C LYS A 69 -1.12 -10.36 12.53
N LEU A 70 -1.94 -10.24 11.48
CA LEU A 70 -3.18 -10.98 11.36
C LEU A 70 -2.95 -12.49 11.15
N ALA A 71 -1.87 -12.88 10.47
CA ALA A 71 -1.53 -14.28 10.27
C ALA A 71 -1.08 -15.01 11.56
N GLN A 72 -0.65 -14.30 12.60
CA GLN A 72 -0.14 -14.90 13.85
C GLN A 72 -1.19 -15.76 14.58
N ALA A 73 -2.48 -15.43 14.46
CA ALA A 73 -3.58 -16.18 15.06
C ALA A 73 -4.06 -17.35 14.17
N GLY A 74 -3.40 -17.60 13.04
CA GLY A 74 -3.90 -18.47 11.98
C GLY A 74 -4.75 -17.68 10.98
N ILE A 75 -4.63 -18.02 9.70
CA ILE A 75 -5.42 -17.39 8.63
C ILE A 75 -6.81 -18.04 8.60
N PRO A 76 -7.89 -17.30 8.89
CA PRO A 76 -9.24 -17.86 8.88
C PRO A 76 -9.70 -18.19 7.46
N ASP A 77 -10.60 -19.16 7.35
CA ASP A 77 -11.39 -19.38 6.13
C ASP A 77 -12.48 -18.29 6.03
N HIS A 78 -12.07 -17.12 5.57
CA HIS A 78 -12.87 -15.91 5.49
C HIS A 78 -12.52 -15.13 4.21
N HIS A 79 -13.40 -14.25 3.75
CA HIS A 79 -13.17 -13.43 2.56
C HIS A 79 -11.85 -12.62 2.60
N TYR A 80 -11.36 -12.26 3.78
CA TYR A 80 -10.07 -11.55 3.94
C TYR A 80 -8.85 -12.47 4.08
N GLY A 81 -9.03 -13.80 4.07
CA GLY A 81 -7.96 -14.78 4.23
C GLY A 81 -6.87 -14.65 3.16
N ASP A 82 -7.26 -14.44 1.90
CA ASP A 82 -6.31 -14.24 0.80
C ASP A 82 -5.54 -12.91 0.92
N TRP A 83 -6.14 -11.87 1.51
CA TRP A 83 -5.47 -10.59 1.77
C TRP A 83 -4.36 -10.79 2.81
N ILE A 84 -4.69 -11.48 3.91
CA ILE A 84 -3.74 -11.81 4.97
C ILE A 84 -2.62 -12.69 4.41
N ARG A 85 -2.96 -13.70 3.60
CA ARG A 85 -1.98 -14.58 2.95
C ARG A 85 -1.04 -13.81 2.03
N THR A 86 -1.56 -12.89 1.22
CA THR A 86 -0.77 -12.11 0.27
C THR A 86 0.23 -11.21 0.98
N TYR A 87 -0.23 -10.34 1.87
CA TYR A 87 0.63 -9.35 2.52
C TYR A 87 1.46 -9.94 3.66
N GLY A 88 1.02 -11.05 4.26
CA GLY A 88 1.79 -11.83 5.22
C GLY A 88 2.79 -12.80 4.60
N SER A 89 2.79 -12.98 3.27
CA SER A 89 3.65 -13.97 2.59
C SER A 89 5.13 -13.60 2.60
N ASP A 90 5.96 -14.64 2.53
CA ASP A 90 7.39 -14.53 2.24
C ASP A 90 7.67 -14.01 0.82
N GLU A 91 6.68 -13.94 -0.07
CA GLU A 91 6.82 -13.36 -1.42
C GLU A 91 6.69 -11.83 -1.41
N PHE A 92 5.88 -11.27 -0.50
CA PHE A 92 5.70 -9.82 -0.38
C PHE A 92 6.88 -9.16 0.37
N LYS A 93 7.41 -9.83 1.40
CA LYS A 93 8.52 -9.31 2.23
C LYS A 93 9.76 -8.86 1.42
N PRO A 94 10.25 -9.60 0.41
CA PRO A 94 11.34 -9.16 -0.46
C PRO A 94 11.07 -7.84 -1.19
N LEU A 95 9.82 -7.54 -1.55
CA LEU A 95 9.47 -6.27 -2.21
C LEU A 95 9.66 -5.08 -1.24
N VAL A 96 9.22 -5.25 0.01
CA VAL A 96 9.43 -4.24 1.06
C VAL A 96 10.91 -4.02 1.32
N VAL A 97 11.69 -5.11 1.44
CA VAL A 97 13.14 -5.04 1.64
C VAL A 97 13.83 -4.34 0.46
N GLN A 98 13.44 -4.66 -0.78
CA GLN A 98 13.99 -4.00 -1.97
C GLN A 98 13.70 -2.50 -1.97
N LEU A 99 12.48 -2.08 -1.61
CA LEU A 99 12.14 -0.67 -1.51
C LEU A 99 12.92 0.04 -0.39
N MET A 100 13.12 -0.63 0.75
CA MET A 100 13.97 -0.12 1.84
C MET A 100 15.42 0.05 1.39
N GLN A 101 15.98 -0.90 0.63
CA GLN A 101 17.33 -0.80 0.10
C GLN A 101 17.48 0.38 -0.85
N LEU A 102 16.50 0.59 -1.74
CA LEU A 102 16.47 1.76 -2.63
C LEU A 102 16.38 3.07 -1.82
N ALA A 103 15.51 3.12 -0.81
CA ALA A 103 15.43 4.29 0.07
C ALA A 103 16.77 4.55 0.78
N ASN A 104 17.43 3.52 1.33
CA ASN A 104 18.74 3.68 1.97
C ASN A 104 19.84 4.12 0.99
N GLN A 105 19.74 3.73 -0.28
CA GLN A 105 20.72 4.07 -1.30
C GLN A 105 20.53 5.49 -1.85
N TYR A 106 19.28 5.93 -2.03
CA TYR A 106 18.95 7.14 -2.78
C TYR A 106 18.32 8.25 -1.94
N ALA A 107 17.76 7.96 -0.76
CA ALA A 107 17.17 8.97 0.11
C ALA A 107 18.23 9.50 1.08
N LEU A 108 18.63 10.77 0.89
CA LEU A 108 19.38 11.50 1.89
C LEU A 108 18.46 11.83 3.07
N LEU A 109 18.96 11.73 4.30
CA LEU A 109 18.19 12.06 5.50
C LEU A 109 18.03 13.59 5.67
N THR A 110 17.23 14.18 4.79
CA THR A 110 16.88 15.60 4.80
C THR A 110 15.52 15.81 5.48
N PRO A 111 15.22 17.04 5.93
CA PRO A 111 13.89 17.38 6.43
C PRO A 111 12.77 17.07 5.43
N GLU A 112 13.04 17.23 4.14
CA GLU A 112 12.12 16.96 3.03
C GLU A 112 11.76 15.47 2.91
N VAL A 113 12.75 14.58 2.91
CA VAL A 113 12.51 13.12 2.93
C VAL A 113 11.69 12.75 4.17
N GLY A 114 12.02 13.34 5.32
CA GLY A 114 11.27 13.14 6.56
C GLY A 114 9.82 13.63 6.48
N SER A 115 9.56 14.80 5.89
CA SER A 115 8.19 15.32 5.72
C SER A 115 7.38 14.51 4.72
N THR A 116 8.01 14.06 3.64
CA THR A 116 7.38 13.19 2.63
C THR A 116 6.94 11.86 3.25
N TYR A 117 7.82 11.21 4.03
CA TYR A 117 7.46 9.98 4.75
C TYR A 117 6.32 10.21 5.76
N ARG A 118 6.37 11.32 6.53
CA ARG A 118 5.30 11.68 7.47
C ARG A 118 3.97 11.93 6.78
N TYR A 119 3.98 12.63 5.66
CA TYR A 119 2.76 12.89 4.88
C TYR A 119 2.15 11.59 4.36
N ALA A 120 2.97 10.68 3.82
CA ALA A 120 2.52 9.36 3.41
C ALA A 120 1.90 8.54 4.57
N MET A 121 2.49 8.60 5.78
CA MET A 121 1.89 7.97 6.97
C MET A 121 0.54 8.60 7.35
N GLN A 122 0.38 9.91 7.21
CA GLN A 122 -0.90 10.58 7.44
C GLN A 122 -1.95 10.15 6.41
N CYS A 123 -1.57 10.05 5.13
CA CYS A 123 -2.47 9.56 4.09
C CYS A 123 -2.96 8.12 4.36
N GLU A 124 -2.09 7.25 4.88
CA GLU A 124 -2.48 5.90 5.31
C GLU A 124 -3.50 5.96 6.45
N LEU A 125 -3.25 6.78 7.49
CA LEU A 125 -4.19 6.96 8.58
C LEU A 125 -5.55 7.45 8.07
N ASP A 126 -5.57 8.48 7.23
CA ASP A 126 -6.78 9.03 6.63
C ASP A 126 -7.52 7.98 5.79
N PHE A 127 -6.80 7.12 5.07
CA PHE A 127 -7.36 6.04 4.26
C PHE A 127 -8.09 5.00 5.12
N PHE A 128 -7.46 4.53 6.20
CA PHE A 128 -8.10 3.59 7.13
C PHE A 128 -9.26 4.23 7.90
N GLN A 129 -9.12 5.49 8.31
CA GLN A 129 -10.19 6.23 9.00
C GLN A 129 -11.42 6.39 8.11
N ALA A 130 -11.23 6.75 6.83
CA ALA A 130 -12.34 6.89 5.89
C ALA A 130 -13.11 5.57 5.72
N ALA A 131 -12.42 4.42 5.69
CA ALA A 131 -13.08 3.12 5.63
C ALA A 131 -13.86 2.78 6.92
N TRP A 132 -13.33 3.17 8.08
CA TRP A 132 -13.99 2.99 9.37
C TRP A 132 -15.26 3.83 9.49
N ASP A 133 -15.20 5.12 9.13
CA ASP A 133 -16.33 6.05 9.27
C ASP A 133 -17.54 5.63 8.41
N ILE A 134 -17.29 5.03 7.23
CA ILE A 134 -18.35 4.46 6.38
C ILE A 134 -19.04 3.27 7.07
N GLY A 135 -18.31 2.48 7.85
CA GLY A 135 -18.85 1.29 8.53
C GLY A 135 -19.61 1.57 9.81
N VAL A 136 -19.60 2.81 10.31
CA VAL A 136 -20.26 3.23 11.56
C VAL A 136 -21.51 4.09 11.29
N SER A 137 -21.74 4.51 10.04
CA SER A 137 -22.94 5.23 9.60
C SER A 137 -24.04 4.31 9.12
#